data_AF-A0A1A9AQU9-F1
#
_entry.id   AF-A0A1A9AQU9-F1
#
_cell.length_a   1.000
_cell.length_b   1.000
_cell.length_c   1.000
_cell.angle_alpha   90.00
_cell.angle_beta   90.00
_cell.angle_gamma   90.00
#
_symmetry.space_group_name_H-M   'P 1'
#
loop_
_entity.id
_entity.type
_entity.pdbx_description
1 polymer ?
#
loop_
_entity_poly.entity_id
_entity_poly.type
_entity_poly.pdbx_seq_one_letter_code
_entity_poly.pdbx_strand_id
1 'polypeptide(L)'
;MSVIFFIKEYIFGEYGLKILCYYFARNLQTIYYYHSNKPLEDKVCNDLLYWLQNNLKKFLVKRDNEYTSILQKFKEVWEEIVSDAEVIPKNDLCRKSFKNLVSFDVCEKAKNVSNYCENYEYIKNELGKQNETCVGHYEYLIKNSNIYDIISKGCTVDGNNYCLNYDKCDTYNPQNLLNTEKCKRAKEFELARSQMKEKEEQYYQCGPEFQCVPKNFFSTSIDYSDYHVIPLIVLSIWSIFLTLYFLYKLTPFKSWINNFLYKKNVIRKNIHNEEFQELLESETEDDHINFNNNEYLITYNRE
;
A
#
# COMPACT_ATOMS: atom_id res chain seq x y z
N MET A 1 4.91 27.38 23.28
CA MET A 1 4.54 28.26 22.15
C MET A 1 5.31 27.79 20.93
N SER A 2 4.64 27.69 19.79
CA SER A 2 4.80 26.70 18.71
C SER A 2 6.12 26.69 17.93
N VAL A 3 6.89 25.59 18.00
CA VAL A 3 8.02 25.29 17.09
C VAL A 3 7.53 24.93 15.67
N ILE A 4 6.22 24.82 15.45
CA ILE A 4 5.61 24.43 14.17
C ILE A 4 5.33 25.63 13.25
N PHE A 5 5.45 26.88 13.71
CA PHE A 5 4.86 28.02 12.98
C PHE A 5 5.66 28.55 11.78
N PHE A 6 6.84 28.03 11.47
CA PHE A 6 7.63 28.51 10.33
C PHE A 6 8.30 27.41 9.52
N ILE A 7 7.65 26.25 9.33
CA ILE A 7 7.96 25.50 8.10
C ILE A 7 7.39 26.35 6.97
N LYS A 8 8.26 27.10 6.27
CA LYS A 8 7.87 27.94 5.13
C LYS A 8 6.88 27.17 4.27
N GLU A 9 5.67 27.71 4.10
CA GLU A 9 4.66 27.18 3.17
C GLU A 9 5.18 27.03 1.73
N TYR A 10 6.35 27.63 1.44
CA TYR A 10 7.04 27.68 0.16
C TYR A 10 7.93 26.47 -0.17
N ILE A 11 8.28 25.58 0.78
CA ILE A 11 9.21 24.47 0.46
C ILE A 11 8.54 23.43 -0.45
N PHE A 12 7.24 23.21 -0.22
CA PHE A 12 6.43 22.24 -0.95
C PHE A 12 5.17 22.92 -1.48
N GLY A 13 5.07 23.09 -2.81
CA GLY A 13 3.85 23.60 -3.44
C GLY A 13 2.69 22.60 -3.39
N GLU A 14 3.00 21.31 -3.31
CA GLU A 14 2.02 20.23 -3.31
C GLU A 14 1.46 19.94 -1.92
N TYR A 15 0.14 19.92 -1.81
CA TYR A 15 -0.59 19.67 -0.55
C TYR A 15 -0.17 18.37 0.14
N GLY A 16 0.02 17.28 -0.60
CA GLY A 16 0.47 16.00 -0.04
C GLY A 16 1.85 16.07 0.61
N LEU A 17 2.79 16.78 -0.01
CA LEU A 17 4.14 16.99 0.54
C LEU A 17 4.11 17.93 1.76
N LYS A 18 3.23 18.93 1.78
CA LYS A 18 2.99 19.77 2.97
C LYS A 18 2.52 18.93 4.16
N ILE A 19 1.55 18.04 3.96
CA ILE A 19 1.06 17.13 5.01
C ILE A 19 2.20 16.22 5.51
N LEU A 20 2.96 15.62 4.59
CA LEU A 20 4.08 14.75 4.96
C LEU A 20 5.14 15.51 5.77
N CYS A 21 5.42 16.76 5.40
CA CYS A 21 6.32 17.65 6.14
C CYS A 21 5.82 17.96 7.56
N TYR A 22 4.53 18.21 7.72
CA TYR A 22 3.94 18.40 9.05
C TYR A 22 4.12 17.17 9.94
N TYR A 23 3.82 15.97 9.42
CA TYR A 23 4.03 14.72 10.17
C TYR A 23 5.50 14.46 10.48
N PHE A 24 6.39 14.75 9.53
CA PHE A 24 7.83 14.66 9.74
C PHE A 24 8.30 15.53 10.90
N ALA A 25 7.96 16.82 10.89
CA ALA A 25 8.33 17.76 11.95
C ALA A 25 7.73 17.38 13.31
N ARG A 26 6.45 16.95 13.33
CA ARG A 26 5.80 16.45 14.54
C ARG A 26 6.50 15.21 15.10
N ASN A 27 6.93 14.29 14.25
CA ASN A 27 7.66 13.10 14.67
C ASN A 27 9.03 13.47 15.25
N LEU A 28 9.77 14.40 14.61
CA LEU A 28 11.02 14.94 15.17
C LEU A 28 10.83 15.55 16.56
N GLN A 29 9.78 16.37 16.72
CA GLN A 29 9.45 16.98 18.01
C GLN A 29 9.11 15.92 19.07
N THR A 30 8.38 14.87 18.68
CA THR A 30 8.05 13.74 19.54
C THR A 30 9.31 13.03 20.02
N ILE A 31 10.23 12.71 19.10
CA ILE A 31 11.52 12.10 19.42
C ILE A 31 12.30 12.99 20.40
N TYR A 32 12.35 14.29 20.12
CA TYR A 32 13.00 15.25 21.01
C TYR A 32 12.42 15.20 22.41
N TYR A 33 11.10 15.25 22.57
CA TYR A 33 10.43 15.25 23.88
C TYR A 33 10.66 13.96 24.68
N TYR A 34 10.58 12.80 24.03
CA TYR A 34 10.67 11.51 24.73
C TYR A 34 12.11 11.03 24.96
N HIS A 35 13.08 11.50 24.16
CA HIS A 35 14.47 11.03 24.23
C HIS A 35 15.48 12.10 24.64
N SER A 36 15.06 13.30 25.06
CA SER A 36 15.98 14.39 25.47
C SER A 36 16.85 14.05 26.69
N ASN A 37 16.48 13.03 27.48
CA ASN A 37 17.20 12.61 28.69
C ASN A 37 17.88 11.23 28.57
N LYS A 38 17.90 10.63 27.38
CA LYS A 38 18.56 9.34 27.10
C LYS A 38 19.48 9.51 25.89
N PRO A 39 20.56 8.72 25.74
CA PRO A 39 21.24 8.63 24.46
C PRO A 39 20.18 8.34 23.40
N LEU A 40 20.07 9.22 22.41
CA LEU A 40 19.12 9.04 21.32
C LEU A 40 19.47 7.72 20.66
N GLU A 41 18.58 6.73 20.75
CA GLU A 41 18.84 5.44 20.11
C GLU A 41 18.89 5.69 18.60
N ASP A 42 20.05 5.44 17.98
CA ASP A 42 20.26 5.60 16.54
C ASP A 42 19.12 4.94 15.72
N LYS A 43 18.49 3.92 16.29
CA LYS A 43 17.28 3.26 15.80
C LYS A 43 16.13 4.22 15.54
N VAL A 44 15.71 5.03 16.52
CA VAL A 44 14.50 5.85 16.43
C VAL A 44 14.60 6.86 15.28
N CYS A 45 15.78 7.44 15.10
CA CYS A 45 16.04 8.36 13.99
C CYS A 45 16.17 7.67 12.64
N ASN A 46 16.76 6.48 12.59
CA ASN A 46 16.79 5.68 11.37
C ASN A 46 15.40 5.17 10.98
N ASP A 47 14.57 4.84 11.96
CA ASP A 47 13.16 4.50 11.77
C ASP A 47 12.37 5.68 11.20
N LEU A 48 12.65 6.91 11.66
CA LEU A 48 12.08 8.12 11.10
C LEU A 48 12.56 8.38 9.66
N LEU A 49 13.85 8.22 9.39
CA LEU A 49 14.40 8.36 8.04
C LEU A 49 13.76 7.36 7.08
N TYR A 50 13.65 6.09 7.47
CA TYR A 50 12.96 5.07 6.68
C TYR A 50 11.50 5.44 6.47
N TRP A 51 10.79 5.85 7.53
CA TRP A 51 9.39 6.22 7.43
C TRP A 51 9.20 7.35 6.41
N LEU A 52 10.06 8.38 6.45
CA LEU A 52 10.02 9.48 5.49
C LEU A 52 10.27 8.96 4.07
N GLN A 53 11.36 8.23 3.86
CA GLN A 53 11.73 7.74 2.53
C GLN A 53 10.68 6.79 1.95
N ASN A 54 10.09 5.91 2.77
CA ASN A 54 9.03 4.99 2.36
C ASN A 54 7.75 5.75 1.96
N ASN A 55 7.36 6.76 2.72
CA ASN A 55 6.22 7.60 2.36
C ASN A 55 6.49 8.39 1.07
N LEU A 56 7.71 8.92 0.89
CA LEU A 56 8.12 9.56 -0.35
C LEU A 56 8.10 8.60 -1.54
N LYS A 57 8.61 7.37 -1.40
CA LYS A 57 8.56 6.36 -2.46
C LYS A 57 7.12 6.00 -2.84
N LYS A 58 6.21 5.90 -1.86
CA LYS A 58 4.78 5.68 -2.11
C LYS A 58 4.09 6.89 -2.77
N PHE A 59 4.47 8.09 -2.38
CA PHE A 59 3.90 9.33 -2.92
C PHE A 59 4.39 9.60 -4.35
N LEU A 60 5.67 9.30 -4.63
CA LEU A 60 6.36 9.62 -5.87
C LEU A 60 6.51 8.42 -6.81
N VAL A 61 5.66 7.39 -6.70
CA VAL A 61 5.75 6.16 -7.53
C VAL A 61 5.87 6.46 -9.03
N LYS A 62 5.17 7.49 -9.53
CA LYS A 62 5.20 7.90 -10.95
C LYS A 62 6.21 9.00 -11.27
N ARG A 63 6.93 9.50 -10.26
CA ARG A 63 7.80 10.69 -10.29
C ARG A 63 9.12 10.41 -9.56
N ASP A 64 9.68 9.21 -9.78
CA ASP A 64 10.88 8.77 -9.05
C ASP A 64 12.09 9.66 -9.34
N ASN A 65 12.13 10.32 -10.49
CA ASN A 65 13.14 11.33 -10.84
C ASN A 65 13.16 12.53 -9.89
N GLU A 66 12.06 12.84 -9.19
CA GLU A 66 11.97 13.93 -8.21
C GLU A 66 12.28 13.47 -6.77
N TYR A 67 12.40 12.16 -6.54
CA TYR A 67 12.59 11.60 -5.21
C TYR A 67 13.79 12.21 -4.47
N THR A 68 14.95 12.26 -5.13
CA THR A 68 16.19 12.75 -4.52
C THR A 68 16.11 14.23 -4.18
N SER A 69 15.54 15.06 -5.07
CA SER A 69 15.41 16.50 -4.84
C SER A 69 14.41 16.80 -3.72
N ILE A 70 13.31 16.06 -3.64
CA ILE A 70 12.33 16.20 -2.57
C ILE A 70 12.91 15.72 -1.24
N LEU A 71 13.60 14.58 -1.20
CA LEU A 71 14.26 14.09 0.02
C LEU A 71 15.27 15.12 0.56
N GLN A 72 16.01 15.79 -0.33
CA GLN A 72 16.94 16.85 0.05
C GLN A 72 16.22 18.06 0.68
N LYS A 73 15.04 18.44 0.18
CA LYS A 73 14.22 19.49 0.83
C LYS A 73 13.78 19.10 2.24
N PHE A 74 13.44 17.82 2.48
CA PHE A 74 13.15 17.36 3.84
C PHE A 74 14.38 17.40 4.77
N LYS A 75 15.58 17.17 4.24
CA LYS A 75 16.82 17.38 4.98
C LYS A 75 17.03 18.84 5.35
N GLU A 76 16.76 19.77 4.43
CA GLU A 76 16.83 21.22 4.71
C GLU A 76 15.84 21.62 5.82
N VAL A 77 14.61 21.09 5.79
CA VAL A 77 13.64 21.29 6.89
C VAL A 77 14.19 20.77 8.22
N TRP A 78 14.81 19.58 8.23
CA TRP A 78 15.46 19.07 9.45
C TRP A 78 16.60 19.98 9.92
N GLU A 79 17.45 20.47 9.02
CA GLU A 79 18.54 21.42 9.33
C GLU A 79 18.01 22.74 9.94
N GLU A 80 16.90 23.26 9.41
CA GLU A 80 16.21 24.43 9.95
C GLU A 80 15.69 24.18 11.38
N ILE A 81 14.97 23.07 11.58
CA ILE A 81 14.43 22.69 12.90
C ILE A 81 15.53 22.53 13.97
N VAL A 82 16.68 21.97 13.61
CA VAL A 82 17.79 21.76 14.57
C VAL A 82 18.69 22.99 14.74
N SER A 83 18.63 23.98 13.83
CA SER A 83 19.43 25.21 13.90
C SER A 83 18.74 26.34 14.64
N ASP A 84 17.40 26.41 14.63
CA ASP A 84 16.59 27.44 15.32
C ASP A 84 16.49 27.25 16.85
N ALA A 85 17.45 26.56 17.45
CA ALA A 85 17.37 26.09 18.82
C ALA A 85 18.21 26.95 19.79
N GLU A 86 17.71 28.13 20.14
CA GLU A 86 18.10 28.79 21.40
C GLU A 86 17.58 28.03 22.64
N VAL A 87 16.70 27.02 22.46
CA VAL A 87 16.01 26.28 23.53
C VAL A 87 16.48 24.82 23.70
N ILE A 88 17.23 24.28 22.74
CA ILE A 88 17.71 22.89 22.77
C ILE A 88 19.21 22.90 23.03
N PRO A 89 19.74 22.19 24.05
CA PRO A 89 21.17 21.96 24.15
C PRO A 89 21.68 21.36 22.83
N LYS A 90 22.49 22.16 22.13
CA LYS A 90 23.11 21.93 20.81
C LYS A 90 23.36 20.47 20.44
N ASN A 91 22.74 20.08 19.32
CA ASN A 91 23.39 19.61 18.08
C ASN A 91 23.30 18.15 17.59
N ASP A 92 22.61 17.21 18.24
CA ASP A 92 22.62 15.81 17.75
C ASP A 92 21.25 15.17 17.44
N LEU A 93 20.12 15.89 17.50
CA LEU A 93 18.79 15.30 17.18
C LEU A 93 18.77 14.70 15.78
N CYS A 94 18.77 13.36 15.71
CA CYS A 94 18.82 12.58 14.48
C CYS A 94 19.95 12.96 13.51
N ARG A 95 21.03 13.57 14.01
CA ARG A 95 22.13 14.06 13.17
C ARG A 95 22.78 12.98 12.34
N LYS A 96 23.05 11.81 12.92
CA LYS A 96 23.67 10.70 12.20
C LYS A 96 22.82 10.24 11.00
N SER A 97 21.49 10.26 11.14
CA SER A 97 20.56 9.81 10.11
C SER A 97 20.36 10.84 8.99
N PHE A 98 20.20 12.13 9.32
CA PHE A 98 19.83 13.15 8.34
C PHE A 98 21.01 13.95 7.77
N LYS A 99 22.16 14.01 8.46
CA LYS A 99 23.36 14.69 7.92
C LYS A 99 23.86 14.01 6.65
N ASN A 100 23.92 12.68 6.67
CA ASN A 100 24.36 11.84 5.56
C ASN A 100 23.22 10.91 5.14
N LEU A 101 22.37 11.39 4.23
CA LEU A 101 21.27 10.60 3.71
C LEU A 101 21.81 9.37 2.98
N VAL A 102 21.34 8.20 3.38
CA VAL A 102 21.57 6.93 2.69
C VAL A 102 20.44 6.65 1.70
N SER A 103 20.70 5.79 0.71
CA SER A 103 19.67 5.35 -0.24
C SER A 103 18.53 4.59 0.46
N PHE A 104 17.38 4.50 -0.22
CA PHE A 104 16.22 3.78 0.28
C PHE A 104 16.53 2.33 0.62
N ASP A 105 17.22 1.61 -0.26
CA ASP A 105 17.56 0.20 -0.04
C ASP A 105 18.47 0.01 1.17
N VAL A 106 19.41 0.94 1.38
CA VAL A 106 20.29 0.92 2.55
C VAL A 106 19.49 1.20 3.82
N CYS A 107 18.60 2.18 3.78
CA CYS A 107 17.73 2.54 4.89
C CYS A 107 16.78 1.39 5.28
N GLU A 108 16.16 0.74 4.29
CA GLU A 108 15.27 -0.40 4.49
C GLU A 108 16.00 -1.61 5.08
N LYS A 109 17.18 -1.95 4.55
CA LYS A 109 17.99 -3.05 5.09
C LYS A 109 18.43 -2.78 6.53
N ALA A 110 18.91 -1.56 6.82
CA ALA A 110 19.32 -1.18 8.18
C ALA A 110 18.13 -1.22 9.17
N LYS A 111 16.94 -0.81 8.73
CA LYS A 111 15.71 -0.96 9.51
C LYS A 111 15.38 -2.42 9.79
N ASN A 112 15.43 -3.27 8.77
CA ASN A 112 15.11 -4.69 8.93
C ASN A 112 16.10 -5.39 9.88
N VAL A 113 17.40 -5.07 9.78
CA VAL A 113 18.44 -5.55 10.70
C VAL A 113 18.14 -5.10 12.14
N SER A 114 17.93 -3.80 12.37
CA SER A 114 17.66 -3.28 13.72
C SER A 114 16.38 -3.84 14.34
N ASN A 115 15.31 -3.95 13.56
CA ASN A 115 14.07 -4.60 14.00
C ASN A 115 14.28 -6.07 14.33
N TYR A 116 15.09 -6.79 13.55
CA TYR A 116 15.44 -8.17 13.86
C TYR A 116 16.15 -8.28 15.20
N CYS A 117 17.17 -7.44 15.43
CA CYS A 117 17.91 -7.43 16.69
C CYS A 117 16.98 -7.22 17.90
N GLU A 118 16.11 -6.20 17.84
CA GLU A 118 15.16 -5.87 18.90
C GLU A 118 14.12 -6.99 19.11
N ASN A 119 13.51 -7.47 18.02
CA ASN A 119 12.47 -8.50 18.10
C ASN A 119 13.02 -9.85 18.55
N TYR A 120 14.24 -10.21 18.17
CA TYR A 120 14.85 -11.46 18.62
C TYR A 120 14.98 -11.50 20.13
N GLU A 121 15.44 -10.41 20.75
CA GLU A 121 15.58 -10.30 22.20
C GLU A 121 14.21 -10.37 22.90
N TYR A 122 13.21 -9.67 22.37
CA TYR A 122 11.83 -9.78 22.82
C TYR A 122 11.32 -11.23 22.76
N ILE A 123 11.44 -11.89 21.60
CA ILE A 123 10.97 -13.26 21.39
C ILE A 123 11.70 -14.22 22.33
N LYS A 124 13.01 -14.07 22.50
CA LYS A 124 13.80 -14.90 23.42
C LYS A 124 13.28 -14.79 24.85
N ASN A 125 12.95 -13.58 25.31
CA ASN A 125 12.41 -13.34 26.63
C ASN A 125 11.01 -13.93 26.79
N GLU A 126 10.12 -13.76 25.80
CA GLU A 126 8.79 -14.36 25.80
C GLU A 126 8.85 -15.88 25.84
N LEU A 127 9.68 -16.51 24.99
CA LEU A 127 9.85 -17.96 24.95
C LEU A 127 10.46 -18.52 26.24
N GLY A 128 11.12 -17.70 27.05
CA GLY A 128 11.60 -18.07 28.38
C GLY A 128 10.50 -18.29 29.43
N LYS A 129 9.29 -17.75 29.22
CA LYS A 129 8.16 -17.88 30.16
C LYS A 129 7.50 -19.26 30.04
N GLN A 130 6.99 -19.85 31.13
CA GLN A 130 6.50 -21.25 31.11
C GLN A 130 5.37 -21.52 30.11
N ASN A 131 4.36 -20.66 30.03
CA ASN A 131 3.14 -20.91 29.25
C ASN A 131 3.18 -20.37 27.82
N GLU A 132 4.30 -19.75 27.41
CA GLU A 132 4.40 -19.16 26.07
C GLU A 132 4.75 -20.19 25.00
N THR A 133 4.21 -19.96 23.80
CA THR A 133 4.40 -20.81 22.63
C THR A 133 5.21 -20.10 21.55
N CYS A 134 5.85 -20.86 20.66
CA CYS A 134 6.58 -20.30 19.53
C CYS A 134 5.71 -20.12 18.28
N VAL A 135 4.43 -20.52 18.29
CA VAL A 135 3.57 -20.50 17.09
C VAL A 135 3.51 -19.09 16.48
N GLY A 136 3.32 -18.05 17.31
CA GLY A 136 3.27 -16.66 16.84
C GLY A 136 4.61 -16.09 16.35
N HIS A 137 5.73 -16.73 16.66
CA HIS A 137 7.08 -16.24 16.36
C HIS A 137 7.82 -17.08 15.31
N TYR A 138 7.35 -18.30 15.06
CA TYR A 138 8.04 -19.27 14.22
C TYR A 138 8.23 -18.76 12.79
N GLU A 139 7.16 -18.26 12.15
CA GLU A 139 7.26 -17.68 10.80
C GLU A 139 8.20 -16.47 10.75
N TYR A 140 8.16 -15.62 11.78
CA TYR A 140 9.02 -14.44 11.85
C TYR A 140 10.50 -14.85 11.88
N LEU A 141 10.87 -15.82 12.72
CA LEU A 141 12.24 -16.31 12.82
C LEU A 141 12.75 -16.93 11.51
N ILE A 142 11.89 -17.64 10.78
CA ILE A 142 12.24 -18.21 9.46
C ILE A 142 12.40 -17.12 8.42
N LYS A 143 11.41 -16.22 8.28
CA LYS A 143 11.40 -15.17 7.26
C LYS A 143 12.59 -14.22 7.39
N ASN A 144 13.02 -13.98 8.62
CA ASN A 144 14.15 -13.09 8.91
C ASN A 144 15.49 -13.83 9.05
N SER A 145 15.57 -15.12 8.70
CA SER A 145 16.83 -15.87 8.78
C SER A 145 17.96 -15.25 7.94
N ASN A 146 17.64 -14.82 6.72
CA ASN A 146 18.59 -14.14 5.83
C ASN A 146 19.09 -12.80 6.38
N ILE A 147 18.37 -12.15 7.30
CA ILE A 147 18.83 -10.92 7.95
C ILE A 147 20.04 -11.23 8.84
N TYR A 148 20.03 -12.38 9.51
CA TYR A 148 21.16 -12.80 10.33
C TYR A 148 22.41 -13.11 9.49
N ASP A 149 22.27 -13.53 8.23
CA ASP A 149 23.42 -13.69 7.34
C ASP A 149 24.15 -12.35 7.08
N ILE A 150 23.42 -11.23 7.07
CA ILE A 150 24.01 -9.88 6.96
C ILE A 150 24.77 -9.54 8.25
N ILE A 151 24.16 -9.82 9.41
CA ILE A 151 24.73 -9.53 10.72
C ILE A 151 26.01 -10.36 10.94
N SER A 152 25.95 -11.67 10.69
CA SER A 152 27.07 -12.60 10.88
C SER A 152 28.28 -12.32 9.98
N LYS A 153 28.08 -11.62 8.86
CA LYS A 153 29.17 -11.13 7.97
C LYS A 153 29.77 -9.80 8.44
N GLY A 154 29.42 -9.31 9.63
CA GLY A 154 29.94 -8.06 10.18
C GLY A 154 29.22 -6.82 9.65
N CYS A 155 27.95 -6.96 9.25
CA CYS A 155 27.03 -5.87 8.92
C CYS A 155 27.40 -4.99 7.72
N THR A 156 28.50 -5.31 7.04
CA THR A 156 29.00 -4.56 5.89
C THR A 156 28.79 -5.39 4.62
N VAL A 157 27.95 -4.91 3.71
CA VAL A 157 27.77 -5.51 2.38
C VAL A 157 27.90 -4.40 1.35
N ASP A 158 28.72 -4.64 0.33
CA ASP A 158 28.98 -3.69 -0.76
C ASP A 158 29.38 -2.29 -0.26
N GLY A 159 30.17 -2.24 0.83
CA GLY A 159 30.66 -1.00 1.45
C GLY A 159 29.64 -0.25 2.33
N ASN A 160 28.40 -0.75 2.45
CA ASN A 160 27.37 -0.15 3.30
C ASN A 160 27.28 -0.86 4.65
N ASN A 161 27.22 -0.11 5.74
CA ASN A 161 26.98 -0.63 7.09
C ASN A 161 25.48 -0.59 7.42
N TYR A 162 24.90 -1.74 7.79
CA TYR A 162 23.48 -1.87 8.12
C TYR A 162 23.19 -2.05 9.61
N CYS A 163 24.19 -2.31 10.44
CA CYS A 163 23.95 -2.52 11.86
C CYS A 163 23.97 -1.20 12.61
N LEU A 164 22.97 -1.04 13.46
CA LEU A 164 23.02 -0.06 14.53
C LEU A 164 23.78 -0.71 15.70
N ASN A 165 24.35 0.09 16.60
CA ASN A 165 25.15 -0.41 17.73
C ASN A 165 24.31 -1.30 18.67
N TYR A 166 24.19 -2.59 18.32
CA TYR A 166 23.57 -3.63 19.13
C TYR A 166 24.64 -4.63 19.54
N ASP A 167 25.08 -4.55 20.80
CA ASP A 167 26.26 -5.27 21.32
C ASP A 167 26.15 -6.81 21.28
N LYS A 168 24.94 -7.37 21.08
CA LYS A 168 24.69 -8.81 21.12
C LYS A 168 24.07 -9.38 19.86
N CYS A 169 23.74 -8.55 18.88
CA CYS A 169 22.93 -8.99 17.74
C CYS A 169 23.65 -10.01 16.85
N ASP A 170 24.98 -9.99 16.85
CA ASP A 170 25.85 -11.00 16.26
C ASP A 170 25.66 -12.41 16.83
N THR A 171 25.12 -12.54 18.04
CA THR A 171 24.80 -13.84 18.67
C THR A 171 23.38 -14.32 18.39
N TYR A 172 22.55 -13.50 17.74
CA TYR A 172 21.11 -13.74 17.59
C TYR A 172 20.79 -14.66 16.42
N ASN A 173 21.50 -15.79 16.31
CA ASN A 173 21.19 -16.77 15.26
C ASN A 173 19.74 -17.28 15.45
N PRO A 174 18.88 -17.22 14.42
CA PRO A 174 17.49 -17.68 14.52
C PRO A 174 17.40 -19.16 14.91
N GLN A 175 18.39 -19.97 14.52
CA GLN A 175 18.46 -21.40 14.85
C GLN A 175 18.53 -21.66 16.36
N ASN A 176 19.08 -20.72 17.14
CA ASN A 176 19.12 -20.87 18.60
C ASN A 176 17.71 -20.92 19.21
N LEU A 177 16.74 -20.19 18.63
CA LEU A 177 15.34 -20.22 19.06
C LEU A 177 14.54 -21.30 18.34
N LEU A 178 14.74 -21.45 17.01
CA LEU A 178 14.03 -22.45 16.21
C LEU A 178 14.27 -23.89 16.67
N ASN A 179 15.45 -24.19 17.22
CA ASN A 179 15.80 -25.52 17.73
C ASN A 179 15.29 -25.80 19.17
N THR A 180 14.60 -24.84 19.81
CA THR A 180 13.98 -25.09 21.11
C THR A 180 12.76 -25.99 20.97
N GLU A 181 12.44 -26.77 22.02
CA GLU A 181 11.27 -27.67 22.03
C GLU A 181 9.94 -26.93 21.78
N LYS A 182 9.85 -25.67 22.17
CA LYS A 182 8.68 -24.83 21.88
C LYS A 182 8.53 -24.54 20.38
N CYS A 183 9.64 -24.22 19.71
CA CYS A 183 9.62 -23.94 18.27
C CYS A 183 9.57 -25.20 17.41
N LYS A 184 10.10 -26.34 17.86
CA LYS A 184 9.88 -27.63 17.20
C LYS A 184 8.41 -28.01 17.16
N ARG A 185 7.69 -27.85 18.28
CA ARG A 185 6.22 -28.05 18.30
C ARG A 185 5.48 -27.06 17.40
N ALA A 186 5.92 -25.80 17.35
CA ALA A 186 5.36 -24.82 16.43
C ALA A 186 5.56 -25.21 14.95
N LYS A 187 6.73 -25.76 14.61
CA LYS A 187 7.00 -26.32 13.27
C LYS A 187 6.04 -27.44 12.90
N GLU A 188 5.81 -28.38 13.81
CA GLU A 188 4.87 -29.48 13.59
C GLU A 188 3.45 -28.97 13.38
N PHE A 189 3.02 -28.00 14.19
CA PHE A 189 1.72 -27.34 14.04
C PHE A 189 1.58 -26.64 12.68
N GLU A 190 2.58 -25.87 12.26
CA GLU A 190 2.56 -25.19 10.95
C GLU A 190 2.59 -26.18 9.78
N LEU A 191 3.34 -27.28 9.89
CA LEU A 191 3.35 -28.33 8.87
C LEU A 191 1.97 -29.00 8.75
N ALA A 192 1.34 -29.33 9.87
CA ALA A 192 -0.01 -29.89 9.90
C ALA A 192 -1.02 -28.91 9.28
N ARG A 193 -0.92 -27.62 9.62
CA ARG A 193 -1.77 -26.55 9.07
C ARG A 193 -1.61 -26.42 7.56
N SER A 194 -0.39 -26.40 7.03
CA SER A 194 -0.14 -26.33 5.59
C SER A 194 -0.69 -27.55 4.85
N GLN A 195 -0.53 -28.76 5.41
CA GLN A 195 -1.11 -29.97 4.83
C GLN A 195 -2.64 -29.93 4.81
N MET A 196 -3.27 -29.36 5.84
CA MET A 196 -4.72 -29.17 5.86
C MET A 196 -5.17 -28.18 4.79
N LYS A 197 -4.48 -27.04 4.62
CA LYS A 197 -4.79 -26.07 3.55
C LYS A 197 -4.64 -26.67 2.15
N GLU A 198 -3.57 -27.41 1.91
CA GLU A 198 -3.35 -28.07 0.62
C GLU A 198 -4.48 -29.07 0.31
N LYS A 199 -4.93 -29.82 1.32
CA LYS A 199 -6.10 -30.68 1.20
C LYS A 199 -7.38 -29.87 0.95
N GLU A 200 -7.62 -28.76 1.66
CA GLU A 200 -8.79 -27.92 1.42
C GLU A 200 -8.80 -27.32 0.00
N GLU A 201 -7.65 -26.91 -0.53
CA GLU A 201 -7.52 -26.39 -1.89
C GLU A 201 -7.82 -27.44 -2.97
N GLN A 202 -7.65 -28.73 -2.66
CA GLN A 202 -7.94 -29.84 -3.58
C GLN A 202 -9.44 -30.15 -3.70
N TYR A 203 -10.29 -29.60 -2.84
CA TYR A 203 -11.74 -29.87 -2.81
C TYR A 203 -12.54 -28.57 -3.02
N TYR A 204 -13.77 -28.69 -3.53
CA TYR A 204 -14.70 -27.56 -3.52
C TYR A 204 -15.27 -27.34 -2.11
N GLN A 205 -15.40 -26.08 -1.70
CA GLN A 205 -16.01 -25.74 -0.42
C GLN A 205 -17.48 -26.18 -0.40
N CYS A 206 -17.79 -27.07 0.54
CA CYS A 206 -19.05 -27.81 0.66
C CYS A 206 -19.83 -27.27 1.87
N GLY A 207 -21.14 -27.08 1.70
CA GLY A 207 -22.03 -26.77 2.82
C GLY A 207 -22.26 -27.99 3.73
N PRO A 208 -22.82 -27.81 4.94
CA PRO A 208 -22.96 -28.87 5.94
C PRO A 208 -23.79 -30.10 5.50
N GLU A 209 -24.53 -30.00 4.38
CA GLU A 209 -25.35 -31.09 3.83
C GLU A 209 -24.78 -31.76 2.57
N PHE A 210 -23.62 -31.33 2.07
CA PHE A 210 -23.06 -31.84 0.81
C PHE A 210 -21.73 -32.56 1.02
N GLN A 211 -21.57 -33.70 0.33
CA GLN A 211 -20.31 -34.44 0.32
C GLN A 211 -19.25 -33.66 -0.47
N CYS A 212 -18.09 -33.46 0.13
CA CYS A 212 -16.99 -32.73 -0.51
C CYS A 212 -16.41 -33.56 -1.65
N VAL A 213 -16.34 -32.94 -2.84
CA VAL A 213 -15.87 -33.59 -4.06
C VAL A 213 -14.52 -32.99 -4.47
N PRO A 214 -13.52 -33.81 -4.86
CA PRO A 214 -12.27 -33.32 -5.42
C PRO A 214 -12.48 -32.40 -6.63
N LYS A 215 -11.66 -31.35 -6.77
CA LYS A 215 -11.79 -30.41 -7.90
C LYS A 215 -11.62 -31.05 -9.28
N ASN A 216 -10.85 -32.14 -9.35
CA ASN A 216 -10.62 -32.89 -10.59
C ASN A 216 -11.79 -33.82 -10.99
N PHE A 217 -12.85 -33.92 -10.18
CA PHE A 217 -13.98 -34.80 -10.46
C PHE A 217 -14.69 -34.46 -11.78
N PHE A 218 -14.96 -33.18 -12.04
CA PHE A 218 -15.61 -32.74 -13.28
C PHE A 218 -14.77 -33.00 -14.53
N SER A 219 -13.44 -32.87 -14.42
CA SER A 219 -12.52 -33.15 -15.53
C SER A 219 -12.40 -34.65 -15.85
N THR A 220 -12.61 -35.53 -14.86
CA THR A 220 -12.60 -36.98 -15.09
C THR A 220 -13.96 -37.53 -15.49
N SER A 221 -15.06 -36.85 -15.17
CA SER A 221 -16.42 -37.32 -15.45
C SER A 221 -16.94 -36.93 -16.84
N ILE A 222 -16.34 -35.93 -17.50
CA ILE A 222 -16.69 -35.53 -18.87
C ILE A 222 -15.55 -35.99 -19.78
N ASP A 223 -15.62 -37.24 -20.21
CA ASP A 223 -14.77 -37.73 -21.29
C ASP A 223 -15.38 -37.32 -22.64
N TYR A 224 -14.72 -36.42 -23.37
CA TYR A 224 -15.15 -36.00 -24.72
C TYR A 224 -15.12 -37.16 -25.74
N SER A 225 -14.58 -38.32 -25.36
CA SER A 225 -14.68 -39.59 -26.07
C SER A 225 -16.08 -40.24 -26.01
N ASP A 226 -16.98 -39.75 -25.14
CA ASP A 226 -18.30 -40.35 -24.99
C ASP A 226 -19.22 -39.99 -26.18
N TYR A 227 -19.54 -40.99 -26.98
CA TYR A 227 -20.38 -40.86 -28.18
C TYR A 227 -21.79 -40.34 -27.86
N HIS A 228 -22.22 -40.39 -26.59
CA HIS A 228 -23.46 -39.81 -26.11
C HIS A 228 -23.47 -38.26 -26.11
N VAL A 229 -22.33 -37.59 -26.20
CA VAL A 229 -22.24 -36.11 -26.26
C VAL A 229 -22.60 -35.56 -27.65
N ILE A 230 -22.33 -36.34 -28.70
CA ILE A 230 -22.61 -35.97 -30.10
C ILE A 230 -24.08 -35.59 -30.34
N PRO A 231 -25.10 -36.37 -29.93
CA PRO A 231 -26.50 -35.99 -30.14
C PRO A 231 -26.90 -34.72 -29.37
N LEU A 232 -26.31 -34.44 -28.20
CA LEU A 232 -26.61 -33.23 -27.43
C LEU A 232 -26.14 -31.97 -28.16
N ILE A 233 -24.97 -32.01 -28.81
CA ILE A 233 -24.45 -30.89 -29.61
C ILE A 233 -25.35 -30.65 -30.82
N VAL A 234 -25.72 -31.71 -31.53
CA VAL A 234 -26.60 -31.62 -32.71
C VAL A 234 -27.96 -31.03 -32.35
N LEU A 235 -28.58 -31.51 -31.27
CA LEU A 235 -29.87 -31.00 -30.80
C LEU A 235 -29.80 -29.53 -30.36
N SER A 236 -28.70 -29.13 -29.71
CA SER A 236 -28.50 -27.74 -29.30
C SER A 236 -28.38 -26.79 -30.49
N ILE A 237 -27.62 -27.20 -31.51
CA ILE A 237 -27.50 -26.44 -32.76
C ILE A 237 -28.87 -26.36 -33.46
N TRP A 238 -29.60 -27.47 -33.53
CA TRP A 238 -30.92 -27.52 -34.16
C TRP A 238 -31.94 -26.62 -33.45
N SER A 239 -31.90 -26.58 -32.11
CA SER A 239 -32.73 -25.70 -31.30
C SER A 239 -32.47 -24.23 -31.63
N ILE A 240 -31.21 -23.81 -31.70
CA ILE A 240 -30.84 -22.43 -32.04
C ILE A 240 -31.34 -22.06 -33.44
N PHE A 241 -31.15 -22.93 -34.43
CA PHE A 241 -31.64 -22.69 -35.80
C PHE A 241 -33.16 -22.51 -35.84
N LEU A 242 -33.91 -23.36 -35.14
CA LEU A 242 -35.36 -23.25 -35.06
C LEU A 242 -35.79 -21.94 -34.38
N THR A 243 -35.15 -21.58 -33.27
CA THR A 243 -35.44 -20.33 -32.56
C THR A 243 -35.17 -19.11 -33.45
N LEU A 244 -34.04 -19.06 -34.15
CA LEU A 244 -33.72 -17.96 -35.07
C LEU A 244 -34.72 -17.87 -36.23
N TYR A 245 -35.15 -19.01 -36.79
CA TYR A 245 -36.15 -19.06 -37.84
C TYR A 245 -37.51 -18.51 -37.35
N PHE A 246 -37.95 -18.92 -36.16
CA PHE A 246 -39.18 -18.40 -35.56
C PHE A 246 -39.10 -16.91 -35.25
N LEU A 247 -37.98 -16.42 -34.69
CA LEU A 247 -37.78 -15.00 -34.41
C LEU A 247 -37.73 -14.17 -35.70
N TYR A 248 -37.10 -14.67 -36.76
CA TYR A 248 -37.06 -14.01 -38.06
C TYR A 248 -38.47 -13.87 -38.67
N LYS A 249 -39.31 -14.92 -38.54
CA LYS A 249 -40.67 -14.91 -39.09
C LYS A 249 -41.65 -14.05 -38.28
N LEU A 250 -41.44 -13.93 -36.96
CA LEU A 250 -42.40 -13.28 -36.05
C LEU A 250 -42.07 -11.82 -35.70
N THR A 251 -40.90 -11.30 -36.08
CA THR A 251 -40.47 -9.96 -35.70
C THR A 251 -40.33 -9.06 -36.95
N PRO A 252 -40.91 -7.84 -37.01
CA PRO A 252 -40.82 -6.96 -38.18
C PRO A 252 -39.46 -6.24 -38.22
N PHE A 253 -38.36 -7.00 -38.27
CA PHE A 253 -36.98 -6.50 -38.16
C PHE A 253 -36.54 -5.58 -39.32
N LYS A 254 -37.20 -5.64 -40.48
CA LYS A 254 -36.86 -4.79 -41.64
C LYS A 254 -37.02 -3.29 -41.35
N SER A 255 -38.00 -2.92 -40.53
CA SER A 255 -38.28 -1.51 -40.20
C SER A 255 -37.33 -0.98 -39.12
N TRP A 256 -36.98 -1.82 -38.14
CA TRP A 256 -36.17 -1.40 -36.99
C TRP A 256 -34.68 -1.18 -37.34
N ILE A 257 -34.11 -2.00 -38.23
CA ILE A 257 -32.72 -1.85 -38.70
C ILE A 257 -32.53 -0.51 -39.45
N ASN A 258 -33.52 -0.11 -40.26
CA ASN A 258 -33.43 1.14 -41.01
C ASN A 258 -33.43 2.37 -40.09
N ASN A 259 -34.20 2.30 -38.99
CA ASN A 259 -34.26 3.37 -37.99
C ASN A 259 -32.96 3.48 -37.16
N PHE A 260 -32.31 2.35 -36.88
CA PHE A 260 -31.02 2.33 -36.18
C PHE A 260 -29.89 2.96 -37.02
N LEU A 261 -29.85 2.67 -38.34
CA LEU A 261 -28.87 3.26 -39.24
C LEU A 261 -29.04 4.79 -39.38
N TYR A 262 -30.28 5.27 -39.40
CA TYR A 262 -30.58 6.71 -39.43
C TYR A 262 -30.06 7.43 -38.17
N LYS A 263 -30.24 6.82 -36.99
CA LYS A 263 -29.82 7.41 -35.70
C LYS A 263 -28.29 7.55 -35.57
N LYS A 264 -27.51 6.68 -36.21
CA LYS A 264 -26.03 6.73 -36.21
C LYS A 264 -25.45 7.90 -37.01
N ASN A 265 -26.16 8.35 -38.06
CA ASN A 265 -25.74 9.50 -38.87
C ASN A 265 -25.92 10.85 -38.18
N VAL A 266 -26.88 10.96 -37.25
CA VAL A 266 -27.14 12.20 -36.49
C VAL A 266 -26.08 12.40 -35.39
N ILE A 267 -25.68 11.34 -34.69
CA ILE A 267 -24.69 11.40 -33.59
C ILE A 267 -23.30 11.83 -34.11
N ARG A 268 -22.93 11.42 -35.34
CA ARG A 268 -21.65 11.81 -35.95
C ARG A 268 -21.57 13.30 -36.33
N LYS A 269 -22.70 14.00 -36.53
CA LYS A 269 -22.71 15.44 -36.84
C LYS A 269 -22.53 16.33 -35.60
N ASN A 270 -22.98 15.88 -34.43
CA ASN A 270 -22.98 16.71 -33.23
C ASN A 270 -21.63 16.75 -32.48
N ILE A 271 -20.73 15.78 -32.71
CA ILE A 271 -19.43 15.70 -32.03
C ILE A 271 -18.38 16.64 -32.66
N HIS A 272 -18.62 17.19 -33.85
CA HIS A 272 -17.62 18.01 -34.55
C HIS A 272 -17.67 19.51 -34.22
N ASN A 273 -18.59 19.96 -33.35
CA ASN A 273 -18.88 21.39 -33.15
C ASN A 273 -18.66 21.91 -31.72
N GLU A 274 -18.14 21.11 -30.79
CA GLU A 274 -18.01 21.47 -29.36
C GLU A 274 -16.56 21.53 -28.82
N GLU A 275 -15.51 21.40 -29.65
CA GLU A 275 -14.13 21.27 -29.14
C GLU A 275 -13.30 22.59 -29.08
N PHE A 276 -13.91 23.79 -29.13
CA PHE A 276 -13.11 25.04 -29.18
C PHE A 276 -13.53 26.20 -28.29
N GLN A 277 -14.44 26.04 -27.31
CA GLN A 277 -15.00 27.21 -26.61
C GLN A 277 -15.16 27.10 -25.08
N GLU A 278 -14.31 26.32 -24.40
CA GLU A 278 -14.43 26.15 -22.93
C GLU A 278 -13.08 26.19 -22.17
N LEU A 279 -12.13 27.04 -22.57
CA LEU A 279 -10.81 27.12 -21.91
C LEU A 279 -10.24 28.52 -21.62
N LEU A 280 -11.02 29.60 -21.63
CA LEU A 280 -10.56 30.93 -21.23
C LEU A 280 -11.74 31.82 -20.80
N GLU A 281 -12.21 31.72 -19.54
CA GLU A 281 -12.91 32.83 -18.85
C GLU A 281 -13.17 32.49 -17.38
N SER A 282 -12.20 32.77 -16.50
CA SER A 282 -12.50 33.24 -15.13
C SER A 282 -11.24 33.68 -14.40
N GLU A 283 -10.85 34.94 -14.59
CA GLU A 283 -10.31 35.77 -13.52
C GLU A 283 -10.14 37.21 -14.04
N THR A 284 -11.08 38.10 -13.67
CA THR A 284 -10.80 39.52 -13.38
C THR A 284 -12.04 40.18 -12.75
N GLU A 285 -11.84 40.67 -11.53
CA GLU A 285 -12.33 41.95 -10.96
C GLU A 285 -13.82 42.30 -11.05
N ASP A 286 -14.50 42.27 -9.91
CA ASP A 286 -15.81 42.91 -9.71
C ASP A 286 -15.58 44.25 -8.99
N ASP A 287 -15.69 45.34 -9.76
CA ASP A 287 -15.78 46.71 -9.26
C ASP A 287 -17.20 47.23 -9.52
N HIS A 288 -17.75 47.85 -8.48
CA HIS A 288 -19.10 48.38 -8.32
C HIS A 288 -19.70 49.13 -9.54
N ILE A 289 -20.90 48.72 -10.00
CA ILE A 289 -21.89 49.64 -10.57
C ILE A 289 -23.32 49.28 -10.12
N ASN A 290 -23.97 50.31 -9.56
CA ASN A 290 -25.33 50.36 -9.05
C ASN A 290 -26.32 50.72 -10.18
N PHE A 291 -27.47 50.04 -10.32
CA PHE A 291 -28.60 50.55 -11.11
C PHE A 291 -29.96 50.22 -10.49
N ASN A 292 -30.74 51.29 -10.33
CA ASN A 292 -32.04 51.42 -9.67
C ASN A 292 -33.18 50.57 -10.24
N ASN A 293 -34.09 50.23 -9.32
CA ASN A 293 -35.55 50.15 -9.39
C ASN A 293 -36.23 49.42 -10.57
N ASN A 294 -36.92 48.32 -10.22
CA ASN A 294 -38.35 48.18 -10.50
C ASN A 294 -38.99 47.21 -9.49
N GLU A 295 -39.89 47.74 -8.65
CA GLU A 295 -40.85 46.97 -7.85
C GLU A 295 -41.86 46.29 -8.79
N TYR A 296 -42.08 44.99 -8.63
CA TYR A 296 -43.39 44.38 -8.92
C TYR A 296 -43.71 43.26 -7.94
N LEU A 297 -44.98 43.28 -7.52
CA LEU A 297 -45.56 42.66 -6.34
C LEU A 297 -45.68 41.13 -6.38
N ILE A 298 -45.56 40.55 -5.19
CA ILE A 298 -45.90 39.17 -4.82
C ILE A 298 -47.42 39.08 -4.59
N THR A 299 -48.06 38.04 -5.14
CA THR A 299 -49.32 37.51 -4.60
C THR A 299 -49.23 36.00 -4.45
N TYR A 300 -49.25 35.55 -3.19
CA TYR A 300 -49.59 34.18 -2.82
C TYR A 300 -51.11 34.04 -2.88
N ASN A 301 -51.60 32.92 -3.41
CA ASN A 301 -52.93 32.44 -3.07
C ASN A 301 -52.86 31.00 -2.58
N ARG A 302 -53.56 30.76 -1.48
CA ARG A 302 -53.65 29.54 -0.70
C ARG A 302 -55.11 29.12 -0.73
N GLU A 303 -55.40 27.95 -1.28
CA GLU A 303 -56.52 27.07 -0.91
C GLU A 303 -55.98 25.64 -0.87
#